data_AF-A0A7C3ZWB9-F1
#
_entry.id   AF-A0A7C3ZWB9-F1
#
_cell.length_a   1.000
_cell.length_b   1.000
_cell.length_c   1.000
_cell.angle_alpha   90.00
_cell.angle_beta   90.00
_cell.angle_gamma   90.00
#
_symmetry.space_group_name_H-M   'P 1'
#
loop_
_entity.id
_entity.type
_entity.pdbx_description
1 polymer ?
#
loop_
_entity_poly.entity_id
_entity_poly.type
_entity_poly.pdbx_seq_one_letter_code
_entity_poly.pdbx_strand_id
1 'polypeptide(L)'
;MRRGRLISWFFLIGLTLLLSTSSAHADNKYLPQPSKWGPQDEIGNCNYLTPQKVLEAVRLIRTGKVYDMGCEYYKGFPAYPPRDCWVWLLVHGMTVDPPRGYDKATDMEEFVSMSTGISTQLDGFAHVGHNHIFYNATPASEIIAPTGAKKFGMEKVPPILTRGVLVDIAAFKGRDLGDREEISLADFKACMEETKVDLRPGDAVFVRTGWMGRYLGKDNQKFAASCPGIGEDIAWYLVEKGVVGIGTDQWCTEAFPHPGFPKDLYNAGFIPCHVVLLGNGIHLFQNVKLDELAQACAQDGRYEFFFCFTHPKIKGTVQGIGQPVAVK
;
A
#
# COMPACT_ATOMS: atom_id res chain seq x y z
N MET A 1 51.27 79.07 -18.58
CA MET A 1 51.71 78.63 -17.23
C MET A 1 50.99 77.32 -16.88
N ARG A 2 51.74 76.39 -16.29
CA ARG A 2 51.35 75.00 -15.95
C ARG A 2 50.21 74.91 -14.93
N ARG A 3 49.47 73.79 -15.01
CA ARG A 3 48.85 72.93 -13.96
C ARG A 3 47.45 72.53 -14.43
N GLY A 4 46.99 71.28 -14.39
CA GLY A 4 47.50 70.04 -13.84
C GLY A 4 46.33 69.04 -13.88
N ARG A 5 46.64 67.78 -14.20
CA ARG A 5 45.72 66.63 -14.33
C ARG A 5 44.90 66.37 -13.05
N LEU A 6 43.73 65.75 -13.20
CA LEU A 6 43.40 64.47 -12.56
C LEU A 6 42.11 63.88 -13.15
N ILE A 7 42.27 62.70 -13.77
CA ILE A 7 41.23 61.85 -14.34
C ILE A 7 40.67 61.02 -13.18
N SER A 8 39.38 61.15 -12.90
CA SER A 8 38.69 60.31 -11.91
C SER A 8 38.21 59.01 -12.58
N TRP A 9 38.82 57.89 -12.20
CA TRP A 9 38.36 56.55 -12.54
C TRP A 9 37.33 56.11 -11.50
N PHE A 10 36.06 56.03 -11.90
CA PHE A 10 35.03 55.34 -11.12
C PHE A 10 35.17 53.83 -11.37
N PHE A 11 35.73 53.12 -10.41
CA PHE A 11 35.64 51.66 -10.33
C PHE A 11 34.23 51.28 -9.84
N LEU A 12 33.40 50.75 -10.75
CA LEU A 12 32.17 50.05 -10.38
C LEU A 12 32.57 48.69 -9.80
N ILE A 13 32.51 48.54 -8.47
CA ILE A 13 32.59 47.24 -7.81
C ILE A 13 31.23 46.56 -8.02
N GLY A 14 31.16 45.67 -9.00
CA GLY A 14 30.03 44.76 -9.19
C GLY A 14 29.99 43.76 -8.04
N LEU A 15 29.10 43.99 -7.07
CA LEU A 15 28.79 43.05 -6.03
C LEU A 15 27.88 41.95 -6.62
N THR A 16 28.47 40.98 -7.32
CA THR A 16 27.77 39.72 -7.64
C THR A 16 27.56 38.95 -6.35
N LEU A 17 26.39 39.11 -5.73
CA LEU A 17 25.88 38.18 -4.73
C LEU A 17 25.64 36.84 -5.43
N LEU A 18 26.69 36.02 -5.50
CA LEU A 18 26.55 34.57 -5.66
C LEU A 18 25.90 34.07 -4.37
N LEU A 19 24.57 34.03 -4.36
CA LEU A 19 23.79 33.19 -3.46
C LEU A 19 24.16 31.75 -3.78
N SER A 20 25.26 31.30 -3.19
CA SER A 20 25.51 29.89 -2.92
C SER A 20 24.42 29.45 -1.96
N THR A 21 23.28 29.04 -2.50
CA THR A 21 22.35 28.18 -1.77
C THR A 21 23.05 26.84 -1.64
N SER A 22 23.90 26.75 -0.63
CA SER A 22 24.42 25.50 -0.12
C SER A 22 23.22 24.61 0.23
N SER A 23 22.98 23.63 -0.64
CA SER A 23 22.43 22.30 -0.37
C SER A 23 21.94 22.06 1.07
N ALA A 24 20.73 22.52 1.37
CA ALA A 24 19.93 22.01 2.50
C ALA A 24 18.96 20.88 2.07
N HIS A 25 19.06 20.42 0.82
CA HIS A 25 18.24 19.34 0.25
C HIS A 25 18.91 17.97 0.26
N ALA A 26 20.07 17.84 0.92
CA ALA A 26 20.60 16.53 1.26
C ALA A 26 19.84 16.01 2.49
N ASP A 27 19.07 14.93 2.25
CA ASP A 27 18.73 13.87 3.21
C ASP A 27 17.54 14.06 4.16
N ASN A 28 16.35 14.37 3.62
CA ASN A 28 15.14 13.83 4.23
C ASN A 28 14.68 12.60 3.43
N LYS A 29 15.19 11.43 3.80
CA LYS A 29 14.89 10.15 3.13
C LYS A 29 13.38 9.88 2.97
N TYR A 30 12.54 10.44 3.83
CA TYR A 30 11.08 10.28 3.78
C TYR A 30 10.37 11.24 2.81
N LEU A 31 11.05 12.28 2.32
CA LEU A 31 10.42 13.26 1.44
C LEU A 31 10.22 12.67 0.03
N PRO A 32 8.96 12.54 -0.45
CA PRO A 32 8.70 12.04 -1.80
C PRO A 32 9.38 12.91 -2.86
N GLN A 33 10.04 12.25 -3.81
CA GLN A 33 10.73 12.91 -4.91
C GLN A 33 9.84 12.96 -6.17
N PRO A 34 10.19 13.79 -7.17
CA PRO A 34 9.53 13.74 -8.48
C PRO A 34 9.58 12.34 -9.09
N SER A 35 8.47 11.91 -9.66
CA SER A 35 8.37 10.62 -10.34
C SER A 35 9.25 10.61 -11.58
N LYS A 36 10.26 9.73 -11.61
CA LYS A 36 10.05 8.49 -12.36
C LYS A 36 9.51 8.62 -13.79
N TRP A 37 8.19 8.52 -13.81
CA TRP A 37 7.32 8.36 -14.96
C TRP A 37 6.81 9.71 -15.48
N GLY A 38 7.24 10.81 -14.87
CA GLY A 38 6.95 12.18 -15.29
C GLY A 38 6.06 12.95 -14.32
N PRO A 39 5.94 14.27 -14.53
CA PRO A 39 5.24 15.18 -13.61
C PRO A 39 3.71 15.01 -13.58
N GLN A 40 3.14 14.23 -14.50
CA GLN A 40 1.71 13.92 -14.57
C GLN A 40 1.38 12.49 -14.12
N ASP A 41 2.38 11.76 -13.63
CA ASP A 41 2.17 10.40 -13.16
C ASP A 41 1.36 10.36 -11.87
N GLU A 42 0.36 9.48 -11.87
CA GLU A 42 -0.56 9.24 -10.75
C GLU A 42 -0.71 7.77 -10.39
N ILE A 43 -0.01 6.86 -11.09
CA ILE A 43 -0.14 5.41 -10.91
C ILE A 43 1.17 4.72 -10.52
N GLY A 44 2.27 5.45 -10.42
CA GLY A 44 3.49 4.96 -9.77
C GLY A 44 4.04 3.71 -10.42
N ASN A 45 4.38 2.70 -9.61
CA ASN A 45 4.92 1.45 -10.14
C ASN A 45 3.87 0.62 -10.91
N CYS A 46 2.57 0.96 -10.89
CA CYS A 46 1.63 0.37 -11.83
C CYS A 46 1.96 0.68 -13.30
N ASN A 47 2.82 1.67 -13.60
CA ASN A 47 3.38 1.87 -14.94
C ASN A 47 4.21 0.67 -15.44
N TYR A 48 4.67 -0.23 -14.57
CA TYR A 48 5.32 -1.49 -14.97
C TYR A 48 4.34 -2.55 -15.49
N LEU A 49 3.03 -2.37 -15.30
CA LEU A 49 1.98 -3.32 -15.66
C LEU A 49 1.68 -3.28 -17.16
N THR A 50 2.61 -3.83 -17.95
CA THR A 50 2.48 -3.95 -19.40
C THR A 50 1.76 -5.24 -19.81
N PRO A 51 1.24 -5.35 -21.05
CA PRO A 51 0.72 -6.61 -21.56
C PRO A 51 1.71 -7.77 -21.46
N GLN A 52 3.00 -7.48 -21.65
CA GLN A 52 4.08 -8.47 -21.50
C GLN A 52 4.19 -8.98 -20.06
N LYS A 53 4.02 -8.10 -19.06
CA LYS A 53 4.02 -8.48 -17.64
C LYS A 53 2.84 -9.41 -17.31
N VAL A 54 1.67 -9.16 -17.90
CA VAL A 54 0.51 -10.07 -17.77
C VAL A 54 0.84 -11.45 -18.35
N LEU A 55 1.42 -11.52 -19.55
CA LEU A 55 1.81 -12.79 -20.17
C LEU A 55 2.87 -13.55 -19.36
N GLU A 56 3.83 -12.85 -18.76
CA GLU A 56 4.81 -13.43 -17.83
C GLU A 56 4.12 -14.08 -16.64
N ALA A 57 3.16 -13.38 -16.03
CA ALA A 57 2.41 -13.86 -14.88
C ALA A 57 1.51 -15.05 -15.22
N VAL A 58 0.78 -14.99 -16.35
CA VAL A 58 -0.12 -16.07 -16.80
C VAL A 58 0.63 -17.39 -16.99
N ARG A 59 1.89 -17.36 -17.42
CA ARG A 59 2.74 -18.57 -17.57
C ARG A 59 3.06 -19.27 -16.24
N LEU A 60 2.80 -18.63 -15.10
CA LEU A 60 2.94 -19.24 -13.78
C LEU A 60 1.75 -20.14 -13.43
N ILE A 61 0.62 -20.03 -14.12
CA ILE A 61 -0.55 -20.87 -13.89
C ILE A 61 -0.26 -22.28 -14.44
N ARG A 62 -0.23 -23.27 -13.55
CA ARG A 62 -0.01 -24.70 -13.87
C ARG A 62 -1.18 -25.58 -13.47
N THR A 63 -1.80 -25.28 -12.33
CA THR A 63 -2.87 -26.10 -11.76
C THR A 63 -4.26 -25.51 -12.00
N GLY A 64 -4.34 -24.19 -12.22
CA GLY A 64 -5.60 -23.46 -12.27
C GLY A 64 -6.26 -23.31 -10.91
N LYS A 65 -5.60 -23.72 -9.82
CA LYS A 65 -6.12 -23.53 -8.45
C LYS A 65 -6.12 -22.05 -8.12
N VAL A 66 -7.27 -21.59 -7.68
CA VAL A 66 -7.54 -20.20 -7.30
C VAL A 66 -7.56 -20.12 -5.78
N TYR A 67 -6.84 -19.17 -5.22
CA TYR A 67 -6.80 -18.88 -3.79
C TYR A 67 -7.41 -17.50 -3.55
N ASP A 68 -8.47 -17.47 -2.76
CA ASP A 68 -9.11 -16.23 -2.31
C ASP A 68 -8.27 -15.59 -1.21
N MET A 69 -7.70 -14.43 -1.50
CA MET A 69 -6.84 -13.71 -0.57
C MET A 69 -7.60 -12.58 0.15
N GLY A 70 -8.91 -12.46 -0.08
CA GLY A 70 -9.78 -11.44 0.49
C GLY A 70 -10.44 -11.83 1.82
N CYS A 71 -10.56 -10.86 2.72
CA CYS A 71 -11.40 -10.90 3.89
C CYS A 71 -12.78 -10.31 3.58
N GLU A 72 -13.80 -10.76 4.31
CA GLU A 72 -15.15 -10.21 4.20
C GLU A 72 -15.22 -8.78 4.75
N TYR A 73 -16.10 -7.96 4.18
CA TYR A 73 -16.41 -6.62 4.69
C TYR A 73 -17.66 -6.70 5.55
N TYR A 74 -17.53 -6.50 6.85
CA TYR A 74 -18.66 -6.58 7.78
C TYR A 74 -18.51 -5.59 8.93
N LYS A 75 -19.64 -5.31 9.58
CA LYS A 75 -19.70 -4.45 10.76
C LYS A 75 -18.89 -5.03 11.91
N GLY A 76 -17.96 -4.25 12.44
CA GLY A 76 -17.10 -4.71 13.54
C GLY A 76 -15.92 -5.57 13.09
N PHE A 77 -15.54 -5.53 11.81
CA PHE A 77 -14.22 -5.99 11.39
C PHE A 77 -13.15 -5.26 12.25
N PRO A 78 -12.13 -5.96 12.80
CA PRO A 78 -11.15 -5.36 13.70
C PRO A 78 -10.12 -4.49 12.98
N ALA A 79 -10.57 -3.37 12.43
CA ALA A 79 -9.75 -2.37 11.76
C ALA A 79 -9.31 -1.25 12.69
N TYR A 80 -8.35 -0.45 12.23
CA TYR A 80 -7.91 0.75 12.92
C TYR A 80 -9.07 1.73 13.15
N PRO A 81 -9.37 2.15 14.39
CA PRO A 81 -10.48 3.05 14.67
C PRO A 81 -10.37 4.40 13.93
N PRO A 82 -11.49 5.03 13.54
CA PRO A 82 -12.89 4.65 13.79
C PRO A 82 -13.52 3.87 12.61
N ARG A 83 -12.72 3.13 11.82
CA ARG A 83 -13.19 2.50 10.58
C ARG A 83 -14.22 1.39 10.85
N ASP A 84 -15.29 1.37 10.06
CA ASP A 84 -16.37 0.37 10.16
C ASP A 84 -17.08 0.18 8.80
N CYS A 85 -17.96 -0.82 8.71
CA CYS A 85 -18.78 -1.13 7.54
C CYS A 85 -20.24 -1.41 7.95
N TRP A 86 -21.18 -0.72 7.32
CA TRP A 86 -22.61 -0.80 7.60
C TRP A 86 -23.37 -1.10 6.33
N VAL A 87 -24.30 -2.06 6.40
CA VAL A 87 -25.20 -2.42 5.32
C VAL A 87 -26.63 -2.27 5.81
N TRP A 88 -27.46 -1.53 5.08
CA TRP A 88 -28.90 -1.41 5.32
C TRP A 88 -29.65 -2.00 4.14
N LEU A 89 -30.48 -3.00 4.40
CA LEU A 89 -31.35 -3.60 3.39
C LEU A 89 -32.63 -2.78 3.25
N LEU A 90 -32.97 -2.44 2.01
CA LEU A 90 -34.27 -1.96 1.60
C LEU A 90 -35.07 -3.16 1.11
N VAL A 91 -36.22 -3.43 1.71
CA VAL A 91 -37.08 -4.56 1.34
C VAL A 91 -38.37 -4.02 0.71
N HIS A 92 -38.71 -4.54 -0.47
CA HIS A 92 -39.87 -4.08 -1.23
C HIS A 92 -40.87 -5.23 -1.43
N GLY A 93 -42.11 -5.04 -0.97
CA GLY A 93 -43.19 -6.02 -1.15
C GLY A 93 -43.09 -7.27 -0.27
N MET A 94 -41.97 -7.51 0.43
CA MET A 94 -41.75 -8.72 1.24
C MET A 94 -42.47 -8.73 2.59
N THR A 95 -42.87 -7.58 3.10
CA THR A 95 -43.48 -7.42 4.43
C THR A 95 -44.97 -7.06 4.36
N VAL A 96 -45.58 -7.15 3.18
CA VAL A 96 -46.97 -6.75 2.90
C VAL A 96 -47.68 -7.78 2.01
N ASP A 97 -49.00 -7.91 2.14
CA ASP A 97 -49.85 -8.81 1.34
C ASP A 97 -51.07 -8.04 0.78
N PRO A 98 -51.31 -8.04 -0.55
CA PRO A 98 -50.50 -8.68 -1.59
C PRO A 98 -49.17 -7.94 -1.84
N PRO A 99 -48.13 -8.64 -2.34
CA PRO A 99 -46.91 -8.01 -2.81
C PRO A 99 -47.14 -7.02 -3.97
N ARG A 100 -46.10 -6.29 -4.36
CA ARG A 100 -46.22 -5.20 -5.35
C ARG A 100 -46.54 -5.74 -6.74
N GLY A 101 -47.38 -5.00 -7.46
CA GLY A 101 -47.66 -5.24 -8.88
C GLY A 101 -48.56 -6.44 -9.15
N TYR A 102 -48.95 -6.61 -10.41
CA TYR A 102 -49.79 -7.72 -10.87
C TYR A 102 -49.06 -9.07 -10.79
N ASP A 103 -47.75 -9.04 -10.92
CA ASP A 103 -46.84 -10.19 -10.84
C ASP A 103 -46.43 -10.55 -9.41
N LYS A 104 -46.89 -9.77 -8.41
CA LYS A 104 -46.57 -9.96 -6.99
C LYS A 104 -45.05 -9.97 -6.73
N ALA A 105 -44.34 -9.06 -7.37
CA ALA A 105 -42.89 -8.93 -7.24
C ALA A 105 -42.48 -8.57 -5.81
N THR A 106 -41.36 -9.16 -5.40
CA THR A 106 -40.63 -8.84 -4.18
C THR A 106 -39.15 -8.75 -4.48
N ASP A 107 -38.48 -7.78 -3.89
CA ASP A 107 -37.07 -7.48 -4.17
C ASP A 107 -36.40 -6.81 -2.97
N MET A 108 -35.07 -6.80 -3.01
CA MET A 108 -34.21 -6.19 -2.01
C MET A 108 -33.13 -5.38 -2.71
N GLU A 109 -32.78 -4.25 -2.10
CA GLU A 109 -31.63 -3.42 -2.43
C GLU A 109 -30.86 -3.09 -1.15
N GLU A 110 -29.69 -2.48 -1.26
CA GLU A 110 -28.90 -2.11 -0.09
C GLU A 110 -28.22 -0.75 -0.22
N PHE A 111 -28.05 -0.11 0.94
CA PHE A 111 -27.07 0.97 1.12
C PHE A 111 -25.88 0.43 1.89
N VAL A 112 -24.68 0.75 1.41
CA VAL A 112 -23.42 0.46 2.10
C VAL A 112 -22.77 1.78 2.52
N SER A 113 -22.45 1.92 3.80
CA SER A 113 -21.59 2.99 4.32
C SER A 113 -20.40 2.37 5.01
N MET A 114 -19.19 2.61 4.49
CA MET A 114 -17.98 2.01 5.04
C MET A 114 -16.75 2.87 4.81
N SER A 115 -15.74 2.66 5.65
CA SER A 115 -14.38 3.09 5.36
C SER A 115 -13.77 2.18 4.27
N THR A 116 -13.08 2.73 3.27
CA THR A 116 -12.44 1.90 2.23
C THR A 116 -11.10 1.30 2.66
N GLY A 117 -10.51 1.77 3.77
CA GLY A 117 -9.37 1.16 4.46
C GLY A 117 -9.80 0.17 5.54
N ILE A 118 -10.76 -0.71 5.26
CA ILE A 118 -11.24 -1.74 6.19
C ILE A 118 -11.11 -3.11 5.54
N SER A 119 -10.96 -4.17 6.35
CA SER A 119 -10.79 -5.53 5.85
C SER A 119 -9.60 -5.61 4.88
N THR A 120 -9.61 -6.53 3.92
CA THR A 120 -8.63 -6.51 2.84
C THR A 120 -8.72 -5.19 2.08
N GLN A 121 -7.63 -4.45 2.02
CA GLN A 121 -7.65 -3.09 1.47
C GLN A 121 -6.40 -2.84 0.63
N LEU A 122 -6.50 -1.84 -0.25
CA LEU A 122 -5.40 -1.28 -1.02
C LEU A 122 -5.17 0.17 -0.61
N ASP A 123 -3.97 0.52 -0.16
CA ASP A 123 -3.63 1.91 0.13
C ASP A 123 -3.08 2.63 -1.11
N GLY A 124 -3.61 3.81 -1.37
CA GLY A 124 -3.20 4.69 -2.45
C GLY A 124 -2.23 5.78 -2.05
N PHE A 125 -1.68 6.46 -3.05
CA PHE A 125 -0.65 7.47 -2.82
C PHE A 125 -1.15 8.77 -2.17
N ALA A 126 -2.47 8.95 -2.07
CA ALA A 126 -3.08 10.03 -1.28
C ALA A 126 -3.42 9.60 0.17
N HIS A 127 -3.11 8.36 0.59
CA HIS A 127 -3.44 7.85 1.92
C HIS A 127 -2.52 8.42 3.01
N VAL A 128 -1.20 8.31 2.82
CA VAL A 128 -0.18 8.80 3.75
C VAL A 128 0.89 9.55 2.96
N GLY A 129 1.31 10.69 3.50
CA GLY A 129 2.38 11.52 2.95
C GLY A 129 3.31 11.99 4.07
N HIS A 130 4.41 12.65 3.68
CA HIS A 130 5.40 13.18 4.60
C HIS A 130 5.37 14.71 4.58
N ASN A 131 5.13 15.33 5.73
CA ASN A 131 5.10 16.80 5.86
C ASN A 131 4.19 17.48 4.80
N HIS A 132 2.98 16.96 4.63
CA HIS A 132 2.00 17.41 3.62
C HIS A 132 2.45 17.25 2.16
N ILE A 133 3.53 16.52 1.89
CA ILE A 133 3.99 16.16 0.55
C ILE A 133 3.72 14.67 0.34
N PHE A 134 3.07 14.35 -0.77
CA PHE A 134 2.70 13.00 -1.18
C PHE A 134 3.52 12.61 -2.42
N TYR A 135 3.22 11.43 -2.96
CA TYR A 135 3.82 10.92 -4.18
C TYR A 135 4.02 11.96 -5.28
N ASN A 136 5.10 11.81 -6.06
CA ASN A 136 5.48 12.73 -7.13
C ASN A 136 5.66 14.18 -6.63
N ALA A 137 6.24 14.34 -5.43
CA ALA A 137 6.44 15.61 -4.74
C ALA A 137 5.20 16.52 -4.69
N THR A 138 4.00 15.93 -4.63
CA THR A 138 2.74 16.69 -4.75
C THR A 138 2.26 17.20 -3.39
N PRO A 139 2.04 18.51 -3.22
CA PRO A 139 1.54 19.06 -1.96
C PRO A 139 0.06 18.71 -1.72
N ALA A 140 -0.30 18.55 -0.45
CA ALA A 140 -1.66 18.21 -0.02
C ALA A 140 -2.75 19.13 -0.60
N SER A 141 -2.45 20.42 -0.78
CA SER A 141 -3.36 21.42 -1.35
C SER A 141 -3.81 21.11 -2.79
N GLU A 142 -3.02 20.36 -3.54
CA GLU A 142 -3.37 19.88 -4.88
C GLU A 142 -4.23 18.62 -4.87
N ILE A 143 -4.25 17.88 -3.76
CA ILE A 143 -4.93 16.59 -3.63
C ILE A 143 -6.30 16.77 -3.00
N ILE A 144 -6.40 17.56 -1.92
CA ILE A 144 -7.59 17.59 -1.07
C ILE A 144 -8.74 18.37 -1.75
N ALA A 145 -9.94 17.76 -1.73
CA ALA A 145 -11.22 18.42 -2.01
C ALA A 145 -12.33 17.86 -1.10
N PRO A 146 -13.42 18.64 -0.88
CA PRO A 146 -14.56 18.19 -0.07
C PRO A 146 -15.25 16.91 -0.57
N THR A 147 -15.11 16.60 -1.87
CA THR A 147 -15.75 15.46 -2.53
C THR A 147 -14.76 14.33 -2.85
N GLY A 148 -13.63 14.26 -2.15
CA GLY A 148 -12.58 13.26 -2.36
C GLY A 148 -11.31 13.83 -3.01
N ALA A 149 -10.29 12.98 -3.18
CA ALA A 149 -9.00 13.37 -3.71
C ALA A 149 -9.06 13.73 -5.22
N LYS A 150 -8.43 14.84 -5.60
CA LYS A 150 -8.29 15.31 -7.00
C LYS A 150 -7.21 14.54 -7.76
N LYS A 151 -6.16 14.14 -7.05
CA LYS A 151 -5.02 13.35 -7.53
C LYS A 151 -4.90 12.06 -6.74
N PHE A 152 -4.35 11.03 -7.37
CA PHE A 152 -4.09 9.71 -6.79
C PHE A 152 -5.32 8.98 -6.24
N GLY A 153 -6.51 9.32 -6.75
CA GLY A 153 -7.75 8.63 -6.43
C GLY A 153 -7.73 7.19 -6.95
N MET A 154 -8.34 6.26 -6.22
CA MET A 154 -8.37 4.84 -6.57
C MET A 154 -8.91 4.59 -7.97
N GLU A 155 -9.83 5.41 -8.48
CA GLU A 155 -10.35 5.25 -9.84
C GLU A 155 -9.28 5.26 -10.95
N LYS A 156 -8.08 5.78 -10.65
CA LYS A 156 -6.92 5.84 -11.56
C LYS A 156 -6.05 4.60 -11.47
N VAL A 157 -6.10 3.85 -10.37
CA VAL A 157 -5.33 2.60 -10.23
C VAL A 157 -5.88 1.59 -11.25
N PRO A 158 -5.03 1.02 -12.13
CA PRO A 158 -5.49 0.02 -13.07
C PRO A 158 -5.72 -1.33 -12.37
N PRO A 159 -6.44 -2.27 -13.00
CA PRO A 159 -6.36 -3.68 -12.62
C PRO A 159 -4.91 -4.14 -12.50
N ILE A 160 -4.58 -4.82 -11.40
CA ILE A 160 -3.23 -5.32 -11.13
C ILE A 160 -3.21 -6.79 -11.49
N LEU A 161 -2.69 -7.11 -12.68
CA LEU A 161 -2.49 -8.49 -13.15
C LEU A 161 -0.99 -8.68 -13.39
N THR A 162 -0.30 -9.34 -12.46
CA THR A 162 1.16 -9.45 -12.49
C THR A 162 1.64 -10.70 -11.75
N ARG A 163 2.96 -10.90 -11.70
CA ARG A 163 3.57 -11.94 -10.87
C ARG A 163 3.45 -11.56 -9.39
N GLY A 164 2.82 -12.43 -8.62
CA GLY A 164 2.87 -12.42 -7.16
C GLY A 164 4.03 -13.25 -6.65
N VAL A 165 4.70 -12.80 -5.60
CA VAL A 165 5.77 -13.53 -4.89
C VAL A 165 5.40 -13.62 -3.42
N LEU A 166 5.35 -14.83 -2.86
CA LEU A 166 5.14 -15.06 -1.43
C LEU A 166 6.50 -15.15 -0.72
N VAL A 167 6.70 -14.32 0.30
CA VAL A 167 7.79 -14.38 1.27
C VAL A 167 7.20 -14.81 2.62
N ASP A 168 7.23 -16.11 2.90
CA ASP A 168 6.61 -16.67 4.11
C ASP A 168 7.60 -16.68 5.28
N ILE A 169 7.68 -15.54 5.97
CA ILE A 169 8.60 -15.35 7.10
C ILE A 169 8.20 -16.24 8.29
N ALA A 170 6.89 -16.49 8.48
CA ALA A 170 6.44 -17.38 9.53
C ALA A 170 6.91 -18.83 9.30
N ALA A 171 6.81 -19.34 8.08
CA ALA A 171 7.35 -20.65 7.73
C ALA A 171 8.89 -20.68 7.84
N PHE A 172 9.57 -19.66 7.33
CA PHE A 172 11.03 -19.53 7.42
C PHE A 172 11.54 -19.55 8.88
N LYS A 173 10.85 -18.87 9.80
CA LYS A 173 11.17 -18.88 11.24
C LYS A 173 10.65 -20.13 11.98
N GLY A 174 9.87 -20.99 11.31
CA GLY A 174 9.22 -22.16 11.92
C GLY A 174 8.14 -21.82 12.95
N ARG A 175 7.64 -20.57 12.98
CA ARG A 175 6.61 -20.08 13.90
C ARG A 175 5.96 -18.80 13.37
N ASP A 176 4.71 -18.55 13.75
CA ASP A 176 4.14 -17.20 13.53
C ASP A 176 4.90 -16.15 14.35
N LEU A 177 4.92 -14.94 13.82
CA LEU A 177 5.67 -13.84 14.41
C LEU A 177 5.04 -13.38 15.73
N GLY A 178 5.90 -12.87 16.61
CA GLY A 178 5.55 -12.32 17.89
C GLY A 178 4.90 -10.94 17.77
N ASP A 179 4.35 -10.47 18.87
CA ASP A 179 3.78 -9.14 18.97
C ASP A 179 4.84 -8.06 18.69
N ARG A 180 4.55 -7.16 17.73
CA ARG A 180 5.46 -6.09 17.28
C ARG A 180 6.81 -6.59 16.77
N GLU A 181 6.91 -7.86 16.37
CA GLU A 181 8.15 -8.40 15.81
C GLU A 181 8.42 -7.75 14.45
N GLU A 182 9.56 -7.07 14.34
CA GLU A 182 10.03 -6.47 13.10
C GLU A 182 10.83 -7.49 12.28
N ILE A 183 10.49 -7.59 11.00
CA ILE A 183 11.20 -8.44 10.05
C ILE A 183 12.44 -7.68 9.57
N SER A 184 13.61 -8.27 9.80
CA SER A 184 14.87 -7.72 9.31
C SER A 184 15.05 -7.95 7.81
N LEU A 185 15.78 -7.05 7.13
CA LEU A 185 16.13 -7.25 5.73
C LEU A 185 16.95 -8.53 5.50
N ALA A 186 17.75 -8.94 6.49
CA ALA A 186 18.53 -10.17 6.43
C ALA A 186 17.62 -11.41 6.39
N ASP A 187 16.65 -11.51 7.31
CA ASP A 187 15.67 -12.61 7.33
C ASP A 187 14.82 -12.62 6.05
N PHE A 188 14.42 -11.44 5.57
CA PHE A 188 13.65 -11.31 4.34
C PHE A 188 14.41 -11.84 3.12
N LYS A 189 15.69 -11.47 2.98
CA LYS A 189 16.56 -11.96 1.89
C LYS A 189 16.86 -13.45 2.02
N ALA A 190 17.13 -13.93 3.23
CA ALA A 190 17.39 -15.36 3.49
C ALA A 190 16.18 -16.23 3.14
N CYS A 191 14.96 -15.79 3.48
CA CYS A 191 13.72 -16.46 3.10
C CYS A 191 13.57 -16.54 1.57
N MET A 192 13.83 -15.45 0.85
CA MET A 192 13.79 -15.46 -0.62
C MET A 192 14.86 -16.37 -1.25
N GLU A 193 16.06 -16.42 -0.66
CA GLU A 193 17.14 -17.31 -1.10
C GLU A 193 16.76 -18.79 -0.91
N GLU A 194 16.22 -19.15 0.26
CA GLU A 194 15.75 -20.52 0.56
C GLU A 194 14.64 -20.97 -0.40
N THR A 195 13.72 -20.06 -0.70
CA THR A 195 12.59 -20.30 -1.62
C THR A 195 12.94 -20.08 -3.10
N LYS A 196 14.20 -19.71 -3.39
CA LYS A 196 14.75 -19.50 -4.74
C LYS A 196 13.96 -18.50 -5.57
N VAL A 197 13.45 -17.44 -4.93
CA VAL A 197 12.74 -16.35 -5.59
C VAL A 197 13.60 -15.09 -5.62
N ASP A 198 13.45 -14.29 -6.68
CA ASP A 198 13.99 -12.95 -6.76
C ASP A 198 12.91 -11.99 -7.26
N LEU A 199 12.97 -10.75 -6.76
CA LEU A 199 12.03 -9.69 -7.10
C LEU A 199 12.45 -8.98 -8.37
N ARG A 200 11.47 -8.67 -9.20
CA ARG A 200 11.60 -7.98 -10.48
C ARG A 200 10.66 -6.76 -10.52
N PRO A 201 10.99 -5.74 -11.32
CA PRO A 201 10.09 -4.62 -11.52
C PRO A 201 8.70 -5.06 -11.96
N GLY A 202 7.69 -4.52 -11.29
CA GLY A 202 6.28 -4.82 -11.53
C GLY A 202 5.72 -6.02 -10.75
N ASP A 203 6.49 -6.69 -9.91
CA ASP A 203 5.95 -7.76 -9.05
C ASP A 203 5.06 -7.20 -7.93
N ALA A 204 4.13 -8.01 -7.44
CA ALA A 204 3.46 -7.81 -6.16
C ALA A 204 4.05 -8.79 -5.13
N VAL A 205 4.50 -8.27 -3.97
CA VAL A 205 5.18 -9.09 -2.95
C VAL A 205 4.24 -9.32 -1.78
N PHE A 206 4.07 -10.54 -1.31
CA PHE A 206 3.20 -10.87 -0.18
C PHE A 206 4.04 -11.43 0.97
N VAL A 207 3.96 -10.81 2.13
CA VAL A 207 4.71 -11.21 3.32
C VAL A 207 3.75 -11.83 4.32
N ARG A 208 3.93 -13.12 4.60
CA ARG A 208 3.13 -13.84 5.60
C ARG A 208 3.83 -13.81 6.95
N THR A 209 3.13 -13.28 7.95
CA THR A 209 3.59 -13.20 9.34
C THR A 209 2.92 -14.23 10.26
N GLY A 210 1.79 -14.80 9.83
CA GLY A 210 0.92 -15.69 10.61
C GLY A 210 -0.01 -14.93 11.57
N TRP A 211 -0.01 -13.59 11.55
CA TRP A 211 -0.79 -12.77 12.49
C TRP A 211 -2.29 -12.95 12.31
N MET A 212 -2.78 -12.89 11.08
CA MET A 212 -4.20 -13.08 10.77
C MET A 212 -4.70 -14.45 11.23
N GLY A 213 -4.03 -15.53 10.82
CA GLY A 213 -4.43 -16.90 11.18
C GLY A 213 -4.45 -17.13 12.70
N ARG A 214 -3.62 -16.41 13.45
CA ARG A 214 -3.55 -16.48 14.90
C ARG A 214 -4.68 -15.73 15.60
N TYR A 215 -5.04 -14.53 15.15
CA TYR A 215 -5.92 -13.63 15.93
C TYR A 215 -7.25 -13.25 15.27
N LEU A 216 -7.34 -13.14 13.95
CA LEU A 216 -8.58 -12.69 13.31
C LEU A 216 -9.72 -13.68 13.57
N GLY A 217 -10.85 -13.20 14.11
CA GLY A 217 -12.00 -14.00 14.51
C GLY A 217 -11.83 -14.78 15.82
N LYS A 218 -10.64 -14.75 16.45
CA LYS A 218 -10.32 -15.45 17.70
C LYS A 218 -10.06 -14.49 18.85
N ASP A 219 -9.26 -13.46 18.60
CA ASP A 219 -8.97 -12.35 19.49
C ASP A 219 -8.82 -11.07 18.65
N ASN A 220 -9.96 -10.52 18.27
CA ASN A 220 -10.07 -9.32 17.44
C ASN A 220 -9.46 -8.09 18.12
N GLN A 221 -9.51 -8.02 19.45
CA GLN A 221 -8.89 -6.93 20.20
C GLN A 221 -7.37 -6.99 20.06
N LYS A 222 -6.77 -8.18 20.18
CA LYS A 222 -5.33 -8.33 19.95
C LYS A 222 -4.94 -8.09 18.50
N PHE A 223 -5.71 -8.57 17.54
CA PHE A 223 -5.47 -8.34 16.12
C PHE A 223 -5.36 -6.85 15.79
N ALA A 224 -6.27 -6.02 16.32
CA ALA A 224 -6.33 -4.58 16.05
C ALA A 224 -5.36 -3.73 16.89
N ALA A 225 -4.89 -4.23 18.04
CA ALA A 225 -4.08 -3.44 18.96
C ALA A 225 -2.62 -3.27 18.49
N SER A 226 -2.08 -4.25 17.79
CA SER A 226 -0.68 -4.30 17.35
C SER A 226 -0.49 -5.34 16.25
N CYS A 227 0.68 -5.33 15.59
CA CYS A 227 1.07 -6.37 14.64
C CYS A 227 2.59 -6.44 14.43
N PRO A 228 3.13 -7.60 14.04
CA PRO A 228 4.45 -7.70 13.43
C PRO A 228 4.41 -7.13 12.01
N GLY A 229 5.57 -6.89 11.41
CA GLY A 229 5.63 -6.46 10.02
C GLY A 229 7.03 -6.14 9.56
N ILE A 230 7.14 -5.59 8.36
CA ILE A 230 8.44 -5.27 7.77
C ILE A 230 9.13 -4.10 8.49
N GLY A 231 10.46 -4.14 8.56
CA GLY A 231 11.27 -2.98 8.93
C GLY A 231 11.51 -2.04 7.75
N GLU A 232 11.95 -0.81 8.04
CA GLU A 232 12.17 0.24 7.04
C GLU A 232 13.16 -0.17 5.94
N ASP A 233 14.20 -0.93 6.27
CA ASP A 233 15.19 -1.40 5.30
C ASP A 233 14.58 -2.29 4.20
N ILE A 234 13.51 -3.04 4.53
CA ILE A 234 12.75 -3.81 3.54
C ILE A 234 11.96 -2.86 2.65
N ALA A 235 11.35 -1.81 3.19
CA ALA A 235 10.63 -0.82 2.38
C ALA A 235 11.55 -0.20 1.31
N TRP A 236 12.77 0.20 1.69
CA TRP A 236 13.76 0.73 0.74
C TRP A 236 14.25 -0.30 -0.26
N TYR A 237 14.44 -1.55 0.16
CA TYR A 237 14.76 -2.64 -0.76
C TYR A 237 13.66 -2.87 -1.80
N LEU A 238 12.38 -2.76 -1.41
CA LEU A 238 11.25 -2.86 -2.35
C LEU A 238 11.18 -1.68 -3.31
N VAL A 239 11.55 -0.47 -2.86
CA VAL A 239 11.73 0.71 -3.73
C VAL A 239 12.79 0.44 -4.79
N GLU A 240 13.95 -0.09 -4.39
CA GLU A 240 15.03 -0.47 -5.32
C GLU A 240 14.55 -1.50 -6.36
N LYS A 241 13.77 -2.49 -5.92
CA LYS A 241 13.24 -3.56 -6.78
C LYS A 241 12.11 -3.14 -7.71
N GLY A 242 11.48 -1.98 -7.48
CA GLY A 242 10.43 -1.44 -8.34
C GLY A 242 9.15 -2.28 -8.35
N VAL A 243 8.78 -2.85 -7.20
CA VAL A 243 7.55 -3.65 -7.05
C VAL A 243 6.31 -2.76 -7.17
N VAL A 244 5.18 -3.29 -7.64
CA VAL A 244 3.93 -2.51 -7.71
C VAL A 244 3.25 -2.37 -6.35
N GLY A 245 3.46 -3.33 -5.46
CA GLY A 245 2.89 -3.31 -4.12
C GLY A 245 3.43 -4.40 -3.21
N ILE A 246 3.21 -4.21 -1.92
CA ILE A 246 3.44 -5.21 -0.88
C ILE A 246 2.11 -5.55 -0.20
N GLY A 247 1.83 -6.84 -0.02
CA GLY A 247 0.73 -7.36 0.77
C GLY A 247 1.17 -7.99 2.08
N THR A 248 0.40 -7.77 3.15
CA THR A 248 0.64 -8.41 4.45
C THR A 248 -0.65 -8.97 5.05
N ASP A 249 -0.54 -9.98 5.89
CA ASP A 249 -1.65 -10.59 6.63
C ASP A 249 -1.97 -9.85 7.94
N GLN A 250 -1.77 -8.54 7.95
CA GLN A 250 -2.07 -7.65 9.07
C GLN A 250 -2.46 -6.25 8.54
N TRP A 251 -2.85 -5.33 9.43
CA TRP A 251 -3.48 -4.06 9.06
C TRP A 251 -2.55 -2.85 8.91
N CYS A 252 -1.25 -2.96 9.23
CA CYS A 252 -0.29 -1.86 9.26
C CYS A 252 0.93 -2.03 8.33
N THR A 253 1.12 -3.15 7.62
CA THR A 253 2.30 -3.48 6.79
C THR A 253 3.64 -3.60 7.55
N GLU A 254 3.97 -2.64 8.39
CA GLU A 254 5.11 -2.61 9.30
C GLU A 254 4.78 -3.10 10.70
N ALA A 255 5.82 -3.32 11.51
CA ALA A 255 5.64 -3.66 12.91
C ALA A 255 5.05 -2.45 13.66
N PHE A 256 3.91 -2.67 14.31
CA PHE A 256 3.16 -1.59 14.96
C PHE A 256 2.71 -1.96 16.37
N PRO A 257 2.87 -1.06 17.36
CA PRO A 257 3.70 0.14 17.29
C PRO A 257 5.18 -0.17 17.12
N HIS A 258 5.89 0.75 16.47
CA HIS A 258 7.30 0.56 16.13
C HIS A 258 8.15 0.24 17.37
N PRO A 259 8.97 -0.84 17.37
CA PRO A 259 9.68 -1.32 18.55
C PRO A 259 10.62 -0.30 19.20
N GLY A 260 11.24 0.55 18.38
CA GLY A 260 12.17 1.60 18.82
C GLY A 260 11.54 2.91 19.28
N PHE A 261 10.20 3.05 19.27
CA PHE A 261 9.55 4.32 19.61
C PHE A 261 9.11 4.36 21.09
N PRO A 262 9.37 5.48 21.82
CA PRO A 262 8.97 5.61 23.22
C PRO A 262 7.46 5.42 23.43
N LYS A 263 7.10 4.68 24.49
CA LYS A 263 5.70 4.30 24.80
C LYS A 263 4.79 5.52 25.05
N ASP A 264 5.36 6.62 25.51
CA ASP A 264 4.72 7.90 25.78
C ASP A 264 4.37 8.71 24.51
N LEU A 265 4.92 8.30 23.36
CA LEU A 265 4.57 8.81 22.04
C LEU A 265 3.73 7.81 21.24
N TYR A 266 3.01 6.88 21.90
CA TYR A 266 2.09 5.93 21.23
C TYR A 266 1.08 6.62 20.31
N ASN A 267 0.69 7.85 20.62
CA ASN A 267 -0.20 8.68 19.80
C ASN A 267 0.51 9.37 18.61
N ALA A 268 1.83 9.25 18.49
CA ALA A 268 2.64 9.90 17.44
C ALA A 268 2.89 9.00 16.21
N GLY A 269 2.33 7.79 16.16
CA GLY A 269 2.10 7.02 14.93
C GLY A 269 3.30 6.95 13.97
N PHE A 270 4.44 6.45 14.44
CA PHE A 270 5.60 6.25 13.55
C PHE A 270 5.36 5.05 12.63
N ILE A 271 5.09 5.35 11.36
CA ILE A 271 4.82 4.40 10.27
C ILE A 271 5.76 4.63 9.06
N PRO A 272 7.09 4.51 9.24
CA PRO A 272 8.06 4.77 8.18
C PRO A 272 7.82 3.99 6.89
N CYS A 273 7.36 2.73 6.97
CA CYS A 273 7.19 1.92 5.76
C CYS A 273 6.07 2.47 4.88
N HIS A 274 4.95 2.92 5.47
CA HIS A 274 3.89 3.58 4.71
C HIS A 274 4.41 4.81 3.96
N VAL A 275 5.15 5.66 4.66
CA VAL A 275 5.69 6.90 4.09
C VAL A 275 6.65 6.61 2.94
N VAL A 276 7.57 5.67 3.14
CA VAL A 276 8.55 5.27 2.12
C VAL A 276 7.86 4.67 0.91
N LEU A 277 6.98 3.68 1.10
CA LEU A 277 6.40 2.92 0.00
C LEU A 277 5.42 3.76 -0.83
N LEU A 278 4.46 4.44 -0.19
CA LEU A 278 3.48 5.26 -0.90
C LEU A 278 4.15 6.49 -1.54
N GLY A 279 5.13 7.09 -0.87
CA GLY A 279 5.93 8.20 -1.39
C GLY A 279 6.78 7.83 -2.61
N ASN A 280 7.09 6.55 -2.79
CA ASN A 280 7.84 6.01 -3.93
C ASN A 280 6.96 5.24 -4.94
N GLY A 281 5.64 5.41 -4.87
CA GLY A 281 4.71 4.87 -5.87
C GLY A 281 4.46 3.36 -5.75
N ILE A 282 4.57 2.80 -4.54
CA ILE A 282 4.32 1.39 -4.22
C ILE A 282 3.07 1.29 -3.36
N HIS A 283 2.11 0.47 -3.78
CA HIS A 283 0.86 0.27 -3.05
C HIS A 283 0.99 -0.70 -1.87
N LEU A 284 0.09 -0.59 -0.89
CA LEU A 284 0.02 -1.50 0.25
C LEU A 284 -1.28 -2.31 0.21
N PHE A 285 -1.17 -3.63 0.19
CA PHE A 285 -2.29 -4.52 0.46
C PHE A 285 -2.26 -4.92 1.93
N GLN A 286 -3.30 -4.60 2.68
CA GLN A 286 -3.38 -4.94 4.09
C GLN A 286 -4.51 -5.94 4.33
N ASN A 287 -4.40 -6.70 5.42
CA ASN A 287 -5.33 -7.76 5.80
C ASN A 287 -5.55 -8.78 4.66
N VAL A 288 -4.48 -9.26 4.04
CA VAL A 288 -4.53 -10.26 2.98
C VAL A 288 -4.51 -11.66 3.58
N LYS A 289 -5.43 -12.54 3.18
CA LYS A 289 -5.38 -13.96 3.58
C LYS A 289 -4.25 -14.68 2.84
N LEU A 290 -3.29 -15.22 3.58
CA LEU A 290 -2.10 -15.87 3.01
C LEU A 290 -1.92 -17.33 3.42
N ASP A 291 -2.68 -17.84 4.40
CA ASP A 291 -2.46 -19.18 4.98
C ASP A 291 -2.64 -20.31 3.96
N GLU A 292 -3.73 -20.31 3.18
CA GLU A 292 -3.98 -21.36 2.17
C GLU A 292 -2.96 -21.32 1.03
N LEU A 293 -2.62 -20.11 0.57
CA LEU A 293 -1.61 -19.92 -0.46
C LEU A 293 -0.23 -20.39 0.03
N ALA A 294 0.13 -20.05 1.26
CA ALA A 294 1.38 -20.47 1.89
C ALA A 294 1.48 -21.99 2.01
N GLN A 295 0.40 -22.64 2.45
CA GLN A 295 0.36 -24.10 2.50
C GLN A 295 0.56 -24.72 1.11
N ALA A 296 -0.05 -24.15 0.07
CA ALA A 296 0.14 -24.62 -1.30
C ALA A 296 1.57 -24.40 -1.81
N CYS A 297 2.19 -23.26 -1.50
CA CYS A 297 3.59 -22.98 -1.83
C CYS A 297 4.56 -23.92 -1.12
N ALA A 298 4.32 -24.24 0.14
CA ALA A 298 5.14 -25.21 0.87
C ALA A 298 5.01 -26.64 0.29
N GLN A 299 3.83 -27.01 -0.21
CA GLN A 299 3.58 -28.33 -0.80
C GLN A 299 4.27 -28.54 -2.16
N ASP A 300 4.32 -27.51 -3.00
CA ASP A 300 4.86 -27.62 -4.37
C ASP A 300 6.22 -26.95 -4.57
N GLY A 301 6.73 -26.23 -3.56
CA GLY A 301 7.99 -25.49 -3.61
C GLY A 301 7.97 -24.27 -4.54
N ARG A 302 6.78 -23.78 -4.94
CA ARG A 302 6.61 -22.66 -5.88
C ARG A 302 6.01 -21.46 -5.17
N TYR A 303 6.81 -20.42 -4.98
CA TYR A 303 6.42 -19.21 -4.26
C TYR A 303 6.05 -18.05 -5.20
N GLU A 304 6.06 -18.29 -6.50
CA GLU A 304 5.62 -17.37 -7.55
C GLU A 304 4.26 -17.81 -8.10
N PHE A 305 3.35 -16.86 -8.30
CA PHE A 305 1.99 -17.12 -8.76
C PHE A 305 1.47 -16.00 -9.65
N PHE A 306 0.40 -16.26 -10.39
CA PHE A 306 -0.34 -15.20 -11.05
C PHE A 306 -1.17 -14.45 -9.99
N PHE A 307 -0.92 -13.16 -9.83
CA PHE A 307 -1.68 -12.29 -8.94
C PHE A 307 -2.65 -11.44 -9.74
N CYS A 308 -3.90 -11.39 -9.28
CA CYS A 308 -4.94 -10.53 -9.81
C CYS A 308 -5.59 -9.73 -8.68
N PHE A 309 -5.70 -8.42 -8.87
CA PHE A 309 -6.52 -7.55 -8.05
C PHE A 309 -7.28 -6.56 -8.91
N THR A 310 -8.56 -6.44 -8.63
CA THR A 310 -9.46 -5.44 -9.21
C THR A 310 -10.26 -4.79 -8.09
N HIS A 311 -10.65 -3.54 -8.29
CA HIS A 311 -11.40 -2.77 -7.32
C HIS A 311 -12.50 -1.94 -8.00
N PRO A 312 -13.56 -1.54 -7.27
CA PRO A 312 -14.53 -0.58 -7.79
C PRO A 312 -13.87 0.79 -7.98
N LYS A 313 -14.21 1.48 -9.07
CA LYS A 313 -13.69 2.81 -9.40
C LYS A 313 -14.47 3.91 -8.66
N ILE A 314 -14.41 3.90 -7.33
CA ILE A 314 -15.04 4.92 -6.48
C ILE A 314 -14.16 6.18 -6.52
N LYS A 315 -14.60 7.17 -7.31
CA LYS A 315 -13.82 8.39 -7.58
C LYS A 315 -13.45 9.14 -6.29
N GLY A 316 -12.18 9.51 -6.16
CA GLY A 316 -11.67 10.35 -5.08
C GLY A 316 -11.41 9.62 -3.76
N THR A 317 -11.57 8.30 -3.72
CA THR A 317 -11.15 7.49 -2.57
C THR A 317 -9.63 7.33 -2.55
N VAL A 318 -9.02 7.34 -1.36
CA VAL A 318 -7.55 7.25 -1.19
C VAL A 318 -7.08 5.85 -0.80
N GLN A 319 -8.03 4.98 -0.46
CA GLN A 319 -7.85 3.56 -0.22
C GLN A 319 -8.95 2.81 -0.96
N GLY A 320 -8.68 1.59 -1.40
CA GLY A 320 -9.57 0.76 -2.18
C GLY A 320 -9.96 -0.53 -1.46
N ILE A 321 -11.18 -0.98 -1.73
CA ILE A 321 -11.64 -2.33 -1.40
C ILE A 321 -11.40 -3.24 -2.63
N GLY A 322 -11.30 -4.53 -2.42
CA GLY A 322 -11.22 -5.48 -3.53
C GLY A 322 -10.87 -6.87 -3.05
N GLN A 323 -10.97 -7.82 -3.97
CA GLN A 323 -10.67 -9.21 -3.72
C GLN A 323 -9.37 -9.58 -4.44
N PRO A 324 -8.22 -9.60 -3.73
CA PRO A 324 -7.00 -10.14 -4.29
C PRO A 324 -7.12 -11.65 -4.49
N VAL A 325 -6.57 -12.13 -5.59
CA VAL A 325 -6.62 -13.53 -6.00
C VAL A 325 -5.23 -14.00 -6.44
N ALA A 326 -4.84 -15.17 -5.96
CA ALA A 326 -3.68 -15.90 -6.48
C ALA A 326 -4.13 -17.09 -7.31
N VAL A 327 -3.46 -17.34 -8.44
CA VAL A 327 -3.69 -18.52 -9.28
C VAL A 327 -2.36 -19.24 -9.51
N LYS A 328 -2.33 -20.55 -9.23
CA LYS A 328 -1.13 -21.41 -9.36
C LYS A 328 -1.24 -22.50 -10.41
#